data_AF-A0A1G1VV96-F1
#
_entry.id   AF-A0A1G1VV96-F1
#
_cell.length_a   1.000
_cell.length_b   1.000
_cell.length_c   1.000
_cell.angle_alpha   90.00
_cell.angle_beta   90.00
_cell.angle_gamma   90.00
#
_symmetry.space_group_name_H-M   'P 1'
#
loop_
_entity.id
_entity.type
_entity.pdbx_description
1 polymer ?
#
loop_
_entity_poly.entity_id
_entity_poly.type
_entity_poly.pdbx_seq_one_letter_code
_entity_poly.pdbx_strand_id
1 'polypeptide(L)'
;MQWKPFIAGVITIIVLLALAGGGYYFGTKQPKQTSPQSQTSEATLPEQQSQTQTTPAPQLSPVPTTTPTTTVSAGGILSFSAYSAQLPAGWEPEHDQDANTPIDRLTLTKGNYEISIYQATTGGAMCLYPGDAPFEGPSATYDVFAEIAGSGGVSYRRSGTAGDTAFTVCRMQDDGTYFLPTGFGHIQFKLPAGYDPKILAEMDAIIASLQSD
;
A
#
# COMPACT_ATOMS: atom_id res chain seq x y z
N MET A 1 -13.44 60.05 0.50
CA MET A 1 -14.10 58.74 0.71
C MET A 1 -13.15 57.83 1.49
N GLN A 2 -13.39 57.67 2.81
CA GLN A 2 -12.60 56.83 3.72
C GLN A 2 -13.35 55.50 3.94
N TRP A 3 -13.16 54.51 3.07
CA TRP A 3 -13.84 53.20 3.17
C TRP A 3 -12.99 52.08 3.79
N LYS A 4 -11.70 52.34 4.03
CA LYS A 4 -10.74 51.34 4.53
C LYS A 4 -11.00 50.81 5.96
N PRO A 5 -11.53 51.58 6.94
CA PRO A 5 -11.69 51.04 8.30
C PRO A 5 -12.89 50.10 8.46
N PHE A 6 -13.88 50.17 7.55
CA PHE A 6 -15.11 49.37 7.67
C PHE A 6 -14.89 47.90 7.24
N ILE A 7 -14.05 47.68 6.22
CA ILE A 7 -13.76 46.34 5.68
C ILE A 7 -12.92 45.51 6.67
N ALA A 8 -11.98 46.14 7.38
CA ALA A 8 -11.15 45.46 8.38
C ALA A 8 -11.96 44.93 9.57
N GLY A 9 -12.99 45.68 10.00
CA GLY A 9 -13.89 45.26 11.08
C GLY A 9 -14.72 44.02 10.73
N VAL A 10 -15.26 43.96 9.51
CA VAL A 10 -16.11 42.84 9.06
C VAL A 10 -15.30 41.54 8.91
N ILE A 11 -14.08 41.61 8.36
CA ILE A 11 -13.22 40.42 8.19
C ILE A 11 -12.86 39.82 9.56
N THR A 12 -12.57 40.65 10.56
CA THR A 12 -12.20 40.19 11.90
C THR A 12 -13.33 39.42 12.58
N ILE A 13 -14.58 39.86 12.41
CA ILE A 13 -15.77 39.18 12.97
C ILE A 13 -16.00 37.82 12.30
N ILE A 14 -15.83 37.74 10.98
CA ILE A 14 -16.02 36.48 10.23
C ILE A 14 -14.99 35.42 10.67
N VAL A 15 -13.73 35.82 10.85
CA VAL A 15 -12.67 34.90 11.31
C VAL A 15 -12.96 34.36 12.72
N LEU A 16 -13.43 35.21 13.64
CA LEU A 16 -13.77 34.79 15.00
C LEU A 16 -14.95 33.81 15.03
N LEU A 17 -15.96 34.03 14.18
CA LEU A 17 -17.10 33.10 14.07
C LEU A 17 -16.70 31.76 13.46
N ALA A 18 -15.79 31.76 12.47
CA ALA A 18 -15.28 30.52 11.87
C ALA A 18 -14.46 29.68 12.87
N LEU A 19 -13.65 30.32 13.71
CA LEU A 19 -12.86 29.63 14.73
C LEU A 19 -13.75 29.03 15.84
N ALA A 20 -14.77 29.77 16.29
CA ALA A 20 -15.72 29.27 17.28
C ALA A 20 -16.55 28.08 16.74
N GLY A 21 -17.01 28.16 15.48
CA GLY A 21 -17.75 27.08 14.83
C GLY A 21 -16.91 25.83 14.59
N GLY A 22 -15.65 25.99 14.15
CA GLY A 22 -14.72 24.88 13.92
C GLY A 22 -14.39 24.10 15.19
N GLY A 23 -14.14 24.79 16.31
CA GLY A 23 -13.83 24.14 17.59
C GLY A 23 -14.98 23.30 18.14
N TYR A 24 -16.23 23.77 18.00
CA TYR A 24 -17.41 23.02 18.45
C TYR A 24 -17.63 21.73 17.64
N TYR A 25 -17.40 21.77 16.33
CA TYR A 25 -17.62 20.61 15.47
C TYR A 25 -16.63 19.47 15.74
N PHE A 26 -15.36 19.78 15.98
CA PHE A 26 -14.34 18.75 16.23
C PHE A 26 -14.40 18.15 17.65
N GLY A 27 -14.86 18.90 18.65
CA GLY A 27 -14.93 18.42 20.04
C GLY A 27 -15.98 17.33 20.30
N THR A 28 -16.98 17.17 19.42
CA THR A 28 -18.11 16.25 19.66
C THR A 28 -17.97 14.87 19.00
N LYS A 29 -16.86 14.60 18.31
CA LYS A 29 -16.72 13.44 17.41
C LYS A 29 -15.67 12.39 17.83
N GLN A 30 -15.16 12.38 19.06
CA GLN A 30 -14.21 11.33 19.47
C GLN A 30 -14.92 9.97 19.72
N PRO A 31 -14.63 8.91 18.94
CA PRO A 31 -15.12 7.57 19.23
C PRO A 31 -14.40 6.98 20.45
N LYS A 32 -15.15 6.29 21.31
CA LYS A 32 -14.62 5.58 22.49
C LYS A 32 -13.85 4.34 22.03
N GLN A 33 -12.56 4.30 22.33
CA GLN A 33 -11.67 3.17 22.06
C GLN A 33 -11.87 2.09 23.14
N THR A 34 -12.45 0.97 22.76
CA THR A 34 -12.60 -0.22 23.62
C THR A 34 -11.46 -1.19 23.31
N SER A 35 -10.64 -1.49 24.32
CA SER A 35 -9.47 -2.38 24.21
C SER A 35 -9.85 -3.84 24.45
N PRO A 36 -9.53 -4.79 23.54
CA PRO A 36 -9.70 -6.22 23.81
C PRO A 36 -8.50 -6.83 24.54
N GLN A 37 -8.81 -7.55 25.61
CA GLN A 37 -7.89 -8.32 26.45
C GLN A 37 -7.51 -9.65 25.75
N SER A 38 -6.21 -9.90 25.56
CA SER A 38 -5.70 -11.16 24.99
C SER A 38 -5.67 -12.29 26.03
N GLN A 39 -6.25 -13.43 25.70
CA GLN A 39 -6.12 -14.69 26.43
C GLN A 39 -5.01 -15.53 25.81
N THR A 40 -3.97 -15.83 26.58
CA THR A 40 -2.90 -16.77 26.24
C THR A 40 -3.40 -18.19 26.46
N SER A 41 -3.46 -19.00 25.39
CA SER A 41 -3.60 -20.46 25.48
C SER A 41 -2.25 -21.14 25.31
N GLU A 42 -1.92 -21.97 26.28
CA GLU A 42 -0.76 -22.84 26.37
C GLU A 42 -0.96 -24.06 25.47
N ALA A 43 0.02 -24.37 24.62
CA ALA A 43 -0.02 -25.51 23.69
C ALA A 43 1.03 -26.57 24.08
N THR A 44 0.52 -27.73 24.48
CA THR A 44 1.26 -28.97 24.78
C THR A 44 1.78 -29.63 23.49
N LEU A 45 3.07 -29.96 23.44
CA LEU A 45 3.69 -30.78 22.39
C LEU A 45 3.33 -32.27 22.55
N PRO A 46 2.95 -32.98 21.48
CA PRO A 46 3.07 -34.42 21.39
C PRO A 46 4.34 -34.87 20.66
N GLU A 47 4.81 -36.02 21.14
CA GLU A 47 5.99 -36.80 20.80
C GLU A 47 6.02 -37.31 19.34
N GLN A 48 7.20 -37.20 18.72
CA GLN A 48 7.45 -37.51 17.31
C GLN A 48 7.81 -39.00 17.14
N GLN A 49 6.89 -39.80 16.59
CA GLN A 49 7.16 -41.17 16.16
C GLN A 49 7.78 -41.19 14.75
N SER A 50 8.91 -41.89 14.62
CA SER A 50 9.56 -42.20 13.34
C SER A 50 8.74 -43.20 12.54
N GLN A 51 8.35 -42.83 11.31
CA GLN A 51 7.79 -43.74 10.32
C GLN A 51 8.75 -43.93 9.15
N THR A 52 8.84 -45.19 8.73
CA THR A 52 9.69 -45.77 7.72
C THR A 52 9.37 -45.22 6.32
N GLN A 53 10.41 -44.82 5.59
CA GLN A 53 10.34 -44.35 4.19
C GLN A 53 9.87 -45.47 3.24
N THR A 54 8.77 -45.22 2.54
CA THR A 54 8.44 -45.88 1.27
C THR A 54 8.86 -44.99 0.10
N THR A 55 9.63 -45.56 -0.82
CA THR A 55 10.11 -44.94 -2.05
C THR A 55 8.95 -44.45 -2.92
N PRO A 56 8.85 -43.15 -3.25
CA PRO A 56 7.83 -42.62 -4.14
C PRO A 56 8.10 -43.05 -5.59
N ALA A 57 7.03 -43.45 -6.28
CA ALA A 57 7.02 -43.59 -7.74
C ALA A 57 7.30 -42.22 -8.41
N PRO A 58 7.87 -42.20 -9.64
CA PRO A 58 8.17 -40.95 -10.34
C PRO A 58 6.90 -40.13 -10.56
N GLN A 59 6.77 -39.04 -9.81
CA GLN A 59 5.71 -38.06 -9.94
C GLN A 59 5.95 -37.25 -11.21
N LEU A 60 5.05 -37.37 -12.19
CA LEU A 60 5.07 -36.56 -13.40
C LEU A 60 5.04 -35.09 -12.99
N SER A 61 6.10 -34.35 -13.35
CA SER A 61 6.19 -32.90 -13.11
C SER A 61 4.99 -32.20 -13.76
N PRO A 62 4.21 -31.39 -13.02
CA PRO A 62 3.12 -30.64 -13.62
C PRO A 62 3.68 -29.68 -14.67
N VAL A 63 3.12 -29.73 -15.87
CA VAL A 63 3.40 -28.73 -16.92
C VAL A 63 2.89 -27.38 -16.40
N PRO A 64 3.74 -26.34 -16.28
CA PRO A 64 3.30 -25.04 -15.82
C PRO A 64 2.27 -24.49 -16.81
N THR A 65 1.02 -24.38 -16.34
CA THR A 65 -0.02 -23.70 -17.10
C THR A 65 0.22 -22.21 -16.92
N THR A 66 0.90 -21.59 -17.89
CA THR A 66 1.09 -20.14 -17.91
C THR A 66 -0.25 -19.47 -18.18
N THR A 67 -0.86 -18.91 -17.14
CA THR A 67 -2.04 -18.04 -17.27
C THR A 67 -1.69 -16.90 -18.23
N PRO A 68 -2.53 -16.57 -19.22
CA PRO A 68 -2.27 -15.47 -20.14
C PRO A 68 -2.17 -14.15 -19.36
N THR A 69 -1.15 -13.35 -19.67
CA THR A 69 -0.93 -12.01 -19.12
C THR A 69 -0.89 -10.96 -20.23
N THR A 70 -1.29 -9.73 -19.91
CA THR A 70 -1.09 -8.54 -20.76
C THR A 70 -0.05 -7.62 -20.14
N THR A 71 0.77 -6.97 -20.96
CA THR A 71 1.74 -5.97 -20.47
C THR A 71 1.14 -4.58 -20.54
N VAL A 72 1.26 -3.80 -19.46
CA VAL A 72 0.93 -2.37 -19.41
C VAL A 72 2.20 -1.59 -19.06
N SER A 73 2.37 -0.40 -19.61
CA SER A 73 3.48 0.52 -19.31
C SER A 73 2.94 1.87 -18.83
N ALA A 74 3.65 2.52 -17.90
CA ALA A 74 3.34 3.85 -17.37
C ALA A 74 4.58 4.52 -16.75
N GLY A 75 4.40 5.71 -16.16
CA GLY A 75 5.45 6.43 -15.46
C GLY A 75 6.47 7.12 -16.35
N GLY A 76 7.69 7.28 -15.83
CA GLY A 76 8.80 7.94 -16.54
C GLY A 76 8.82 9.45 -16.36
N ILE A 77 8.26 9.94 -15.25
CA ILE A 77 8.26 11.37 -14.91
C ILE A 77 9.10 11.65 -13.66
N LEU A 78 9.59 12.89 -13.55
CA LEU A 78 10.43 13.34 -12.44
C LEU A 78 11.68 12.45 -12.28
N SER A 79 11.90 11.90 -11.08
CA SER A 79 13.01 11.01 -10.75
C SER A 79 12.60 9.53 -10.75
N PHE A 80 11.36 9.21 -11.14
CA PHE A 80 10.89 7.83 -11.19
C PHE A 80 11.13 7.23 -12.58
N SER A 81 11.50 5.96 -12.61
CA SER A 81 11.63 5.22 -13.88
C SER A 81 10.27 5.01 -14.53
N ALA A 82 10.25 4.96 -15.87
CA ALA A 82 9.18 4.30 -16.59
C ALA A 82 9.19 2.82 -16.21
N TYR A 83 8.02 2.18 -16.26
CA TYR A 83 7.90 0.79 -15.85
C TYR A 83 6.83 0.07 -16.64
N SER A 84 6.96 -1.25 -16.67
CA SER A 84 5.95 -2.17 -17.17
C SER A 84 5.51 -3.18 -16.11
N ALA A 85 4.28 -3.65 -16.22
CA ALA A 85 3.68 -4.66 -15.35
C ALA A 85 2.94 -5.72 -16.16
N GLN A 86 2.96 -6.97 -15.68
CA GLN A 86 2.15 -8.05 -16.23
C GLN A 86 0.82 -8.15 -15.48
N LEU A 87 -0.27 -8.09 -16.23
CA LEU A 87 -1.63 -8.13 -15.72
C LEU A 87 -2.28 -9.49 -16.03
N PRO A 88 -2.78 -10.22 -15.03
CA PRO A 88 -3.65 -11.36 -15.25
C PRO A 88 -4.94 -10.95 -15.96
N ALA A 89 -5.64 -11.93 -16.55
CA ALA A 89 -6.93 -11.68 -17.17
C ALA A 89 -7.96 -11.05 -16.20
N GLY A 90 -8.73 -10.09 -16.73
CA GLY A 90 -9.79 -9.38 -16.02
C GLY A 90 -9.36 -8.13 -15.25
N TRP A 91 -8.08 -7.74 -15.32
CA TRP A 91 -7.61 -6.45 -14.84
C TRP A 91 -7.75 -5.39 -15.94
N GLU A 92 -8.31 -4.25 -15.59
CA GLU A 92 -8.55 -3.11 -16.48
C GLU A 92 -7.62 -1.94 -16.08
N PRO A 93 -6.68 -1.55 -16.95
CA PRO A 93 -5.80 -0.42 -16.70
C PRO A 93 -6.47 0.91 -17.10
N GLU A 94 -6.33 1.90 -16.24
CA GLU A 94 -6.65 3.30 -16.48
C GLU A 94 -5.39 4.12 -16.21
N HIS A 95 -4.95 4.90 -17.19
CA HIS A 95 -3.75 5.72 -17.10
C HIS A 95 -4.12 7.19 -17.19
N ASP A 96 -3.73 7.96 -16.18
CA ASP A 96 -4.02 9.37 -16.04
C ASP A 96 -2.70 10.16 -15.92
N GLN A 97 -2.56 11.19 -16.74
CA GLN A 97 -1.42 12.10 -16.77
C GLN A 97 -1.93 13.54 -16.84
N ASP A 98 -1.41 14.41 -15.97
CA ASP A 98 -1.74 15.83 -16.02
C ASP A 98 -0.71 16.58 -16.88
N ALA A 99 -1.17 17.33 -17.88
CA ALA A 99 -0.28 18.05 -18.79
C ALA A 99 0.39 19.29 -18.16
N ASN A 100 -0.17 19.80 -17.06
CA ASN A 100 0.27 21.02 -16.39
C ASN A 100 1.03 20.75 -15.09
N THR A 101 0.86 19.56 -14.52
CA THR A 101 1.49 19.11 -13.27
C THR A 101 2.19 17.79 -13.52
N PRO A 102 3.47 17.60 -13.15
CA PRO A 102 4.19 16.35 -13.38
C PRO A 102 3.64 15.26 -12.45
N ILE A 103 2.52 14.68 -12.86
CA ILE A 103 1.77 13.63 -12.19
C ILE A 103 1.48 12.54 -13.21
N ASP A 104 1.75 11.30 -12.83
CA ASP A 104 1.42 10.10 -13.57
C ASP A 104 0.77 9.10 -12.61
N ARG A 105 -0.37 8.55 -13.02
CA ARG A 105 -1.10 7.58 -12.23
C ARG A 105 -1.59 6.44 -13.11
N LEU A 106 -1.11 5.23 -12.82
CA LEU A 106 -1.70 4.00 -13.33
C LEU A 106 -2.63 3.41 -12.26
N THR A 107 -3.89 3.22 -12.61
CA THR A 107 -4.89 2.55 -11.79
C THR A 107 -5.28 1.24 -12.47
N LEU A 108 -5.14 0.13 -11.77
CA LEU A 108 -5.52 -1.20 -12.25
C LEU A 108 -6.73 -1.64 -11.45
N THR A 109 -7.81 -2.03 -12.10
CA THR A 109 -9.04 -2.44 -11.42
C THR A 109 -9.48 -3.84 -11.81
N LYS A 110 -10.07 -4.56 -10.86
CA LYS A 110 -10.75 -5.84 -11.10
C LYS A 110 -11.97 -5.92 -10.18
N GLY A 111 -13.12 -5.47 -10.65
CA GLY A 111 -14.31 -5.29 -9.80
C GLY A 111 -14.05 -4.24 -8.71
N ASN A 112 -14.16 -4.62 -7.44
CA ASN A 112 -13.95 -3.71 -6.29
C ASN A 112 -12.49 -3.69 -5.77
N TYR A 113 -11.57 -4.31 -6.50
CA TYR A 113 -10.13 -4.31 -6.19
C TYR A 113 -9.42 -3.28 -7.06
N GLU A 114 -8.48 -2.57 -6.47
CA GLU A 114 -7.77 -1.48 -7.11
C GLU A 114 -6.29 -1.49 -6.68
N ILE A 115 -5.39 -1.39 -7.65
CA ILE A 115 -3.97 -1.07 -7.45
C ILE A 115 -3.74 0.30 -8.08
N SER A 116 -3.19 1.25 -7.34
CA SER A 116 -2.77 2.54 -7.88
C SER A 116 -1.26 2.70 -7.73
N ILE A 117 -0.58 3.05 -8.82
CA ILE A 117 0.83 3.43 -8.85
C ILE A 117 0.88 4.90 -9.24
N TYR A 118 1.33 5.73 -8.30
CA TYR A 118 1.29 7.19 -8.40
C TYR A 118 2.71 7.78 -8.34
N GLN A 119 3.10 8.48 -9.40
CA GLN A 119 4.34 9.24 -9.47
C GLN A 119 4.02 10.73 -9.39
N ALA A 120 4.58 11.40 -8.39
CA ALA A 120 4.52 12.85 -8.20
C ALA A 120 5.63 13.28 -7.22
N THR A 121 5.84 14.59 -7.07
CA THR A 121 6.72 15.14 -6.05
C THR A 121 6.17 14.82 -4.65
N THR A 122 6.71 13.77 -4.05
CA THR A 122 6.27 13.23 -2.76
C THR A 122 7.47 13.06 -1.85
N GLY A 123 7.27 13.36 -0.56
CA GLY A 123 8.29 13.09 0.45
C GLY A 123 8.42 11.59 0.67
N GLY A 124 9.63 11.12 0.95
CA GLY A 124 9.85 9.74 1.37
C GLY A 124 9.53 9.53 2.85
N ALA A 125 9.12 8.33 3.20
CA ALA A 125 8.98 7.91 4.60
C ALA A 125 9.45 6.46 4.78
N MET A 126 10.02 6.17 5.94
CA MET A 126 10.39 4.82 6.31
C MET A 126 9.17 4.02 6.77
N CYS A 127 9.06 2.78 6.36
CA CYS A 127 8.04 1.85 6.83
C CYS A 127 8.58 1.07 8.03
N LEU A 128 8.00 1.31 9.20
CA LEU A 128 8.33 0.66 10.46
C LEU A 128 7.40 -0.53 10.71
N TYR A 129 7.97 -1.64 11.15
CA TYR A 129 7.28 -2.89 11.49
C TYR A 129 7.54 -3.28 12.95
N PRO A 130 6.80 -4.26 13.51
CA PRO A 130 7.00 -4.71 14.87
C PRO A 130 8.44 -5.20 15.11
N GLY A 131 9.11 -4.59 16.09
CA GLY A 131 10.51 -4.89 16.44
C GLY A 131 11.53 -3.91 15.88
N ASP A 132 11.14 -3.04 14.92
CA ASP A 132 12.03 -2.00 14.42
C ASP A 132 12.33 -0.94 15.49
N ALA A 133 13.53 -0.39 15.43
CA ALA A 133 13.92 0.70 16.31
C ALA A 133 13.12 1.99 15.99
N PRO A 134 12.82 2.84 16.98
CA PRO A 134 12.26 4.15 16.73
C PRO A 134 13.13 4.96 15.76
N PHE A 135 12.50 5.66 14.82
CA PHE A 135 13.18 6.46 13.82
C PHE A 135 12.82 7.94 13.94
N GLU A 136 13.84 8.79 13.97
CA GLU A 136 13.68 10.24 13.96
C GLU A 136 13.58 10.74 12.51
N GLY A 137 12.35 10.82 12.01
CA GLY A 137 12.06 11.34 10.67
C GLY A 137 10.69 10.91 10.16
N PRO A 138 10.35 11.25 8.91
CA PRO A 138 9.11 10.79 8.28
C PRO A 138 9.07 9.27 8.28
N SER A 139 8.08 8.70 8.96
CA SER A 139 7.87 7.27 9.02
C SER A 139 6.38 6.93 9.13
N ALA A 140 6.02 5.73 8.73
CA ALA A 140 4.71 5.14 8.89
C ALA A 140 4.86 3.76 9.52
N THR A 141 4.01 3.43 10.50
CA THR A 141 4.06 2.15 11.22
C THR A 141 2.96 1.24 10.73
N TYR A 142 3.30 -0.02 10.49
CA TYR A 142 2.40 -1.07 10.02
C TYR A 142 2.53 -2.29 10.94
N ASP A 143 1.42 -2.88 11.35
CA ASP A 143 1.40 -4.08 12.21
C ASP A 143 1.22 -5.38 11.42
N VAL A 144 0.78 -5.29 10.16
CA VAL A 144 0.62 -6.41 9.23
C VAL A 144 1.38 -6.13 7.94
N PHE A 145 2.18 -7.11 7.52
CA PHE A 145 2.86 -7.07 6.24
C PHE A 145 2.97 -8.45 5.58
N ALA A 146 3.09 -8.45 4.26
CA ALA A 146 3.43 -9.63 3.46
C ALA A 146 4.59 -9.29 2.52
N GLU A 147 5.59 -10.16 2.45
CA GLU A 147 6.72 -9.99 1.53
C GLU A 147 6.34 -10.38 0.11
N ILE A 148 6.78 -9.57 -0.85
CA ILE A 148 6.57 -9.76 -2.27
C ILE A 148 7.95 -9.77 -2.93
N ALA A 149 8.33 -10.91 -3.49
CA ALA A 149 9.56 -11.05 -4.25
C ALA A 149 9.40 -10.43 -5.63
N GLY A 150 10.01 -9.26 -5.82
CA GLY A 150 10.02 -8.51 -7.07
C GLY A 150 10.98 -9.05 -8.11
N SER A 151 10.79 -8.58 -9.35
CA SER A 151 11.74 -8.79 -10.43
C SER A 151 13.10 -8.15 -10.12
N GLY A 152 14.18 -8.74 -10.63
CA GLY A 152 15.54 -8.20 -10.44
C GLY A 152 16.09 -8.28 -9.01
N GLY A 153 15.49 -9.11 -8.14
CA GLY A 153 15.93 -9.26 -6.75
C GLY A 153 15.44 -8.16 -5.81
N VAL A 154 14.52 -7.30 -6.26
CA VAL A 154 13.90 -6.28 -5.41
C VAL A 154 12.94 -6.96 -4.44
N SER A 155 12.99 -6.57 -3.15
CA SER A 155 12.01 -7.01 -2.16
C SER A 155 11.01 -5.89 -1.89
N TYR A 156 9.73 -6.24 -1.85
CA TYR A 156 8.67 -5.35 -1.42
C TYR A 156 7.93 -5.93 -0.21
N ARG A 157 7.27 -5.06 0.53
CA ARG A 157 6.28 -5.43 1.53
C ARG A 157 4.98 -4.72 1.23
N ARG A 158 3.90 -5.49 1.12
CA ARG A 158 2.55 -4.94 1.25
C ARG A 158 2.27 -4.74 2.73
N SER A 159 1.98 -3.51 3.12
CA SER A 159 1.98 -3.06 4.50
C SER A 159 0.66 -2.35 4.82
N GLY A 160 0.07 -2.65 5.96
CA GLY A 160 -1.20 -2.08 6.40
C GLY A 160 -1.46 -2.31 7.88
N THR A 161 -2.70 -2.05 8.30
CA THR A 161 -3.15 -2.36 9.65
C THR A 161 -3.98 -3.64 9.67
N ALA A 162 -3.98 -4.38 10.79
CA ALA A 162 -4.85 -5.54 10.96
C ALA A 162 -6.34 -5.19 10.72
N GLY A 163 -6.97 -5.90 9.79
CA GLY A 163 -8.38 -5.68 9.42
C GLY A 163 -8.62 -4.58 8.38
N ASP A 164 -7.57 -3.89 7.92
CA ASP A 164 -7.69 -2.88 6.88
C ASP A 164 -8.01 -3.48 5.51
N THR A 165 -8.62 -2.65 4.68
CA THR A 165 -8.88 -2.91 3.26
C THR A 165 -8.06 -1.99 2.36
N ALA A 166 -7.09 -1.28 2.92
CA ALA A 166 -6.15 -0.44 2.19
C ALA A 166 -4.73 -0.78 2.64
N PHE A 167 -3.85 -1.00 1.69
CA PHE A 167 -2.44 -1.30 1.96
C PHE A 167 -1.56 -0.40 1.11
N THR A 168 -0.36 -0.10 1.57
CA THR A 168 0.69 0.49 0.74
C THR A 168 1.76 -0.55 0.45
N VAL A 169 2.57 -0.32 -0.58
CA VAL A 169 3.74 -1.16 -0.84
C VAL A 169 5.01 -0.37 -0.54
N CYS A 170 5.82 -0.90 0.37
CA CYS A 170 7.14 -0.39 0.68
C CYS A 170 8.21 -1.22 -0.03
N ARG A 171 9.30 -0.60 -0.46
CA ARG A 171 10.44 -1.27 -1.10
C ARG A 171 11.61 -1.37 -0.13
N MET A 172 12.27 -2.52 -0.09
CA MET A 172 13.52 -2.71 0.65
C MET A 172 14.67 -1.93 0.00
N GLN A 173 15.43 -1.23 0.81
CA GLN A 173 16.66 -0.52 0.45
C GLN A 173 17.88 -1.40 0.72
N ASP A 174 19.06 -0.95 0.27
CA ASP A 174 20.31 -1.70 0.40
C ASP A 174 20.74 -1.94 1.86
N ASP A 175 20.25 -1.12 2.80
CA ASP A 175 20.48 -1.25 4.24
C ASP A 175 19.49 -2.20 4.94
N GLY A 176 18.58 -2.83 4.18
CA GLY A 176 17.55 -3.73 4.68
C GLY A 176 16.30 -3.05 5.26
N THR A 177 16.26 -1.72 5.29
CA THR A 177 15.06 -0.96 5.69
C THR A 177 14.05 -0.89 4.55
N TYR A 178 12.79 -0.59 4.86
CA TYR A 178 11.74 -0.45 3.85
C TYR A 178 11.28 1.00 3.76
N PHE A 179 11.09 1.52 2.54
CA PHE A 179 10.72 2.90 2.30
C PHE A 179 9.60 3.03 1.26
N LEU A 180 8.86 4.13 1.38
CA LEU A 180 8.00 4.68 0.35
C LEU A 180 8.50 6.09 -0.05
N PRO A 181 8.26 6.56 -1.30
CA PRO A 181 7.77 5.78 -2.42
C PRO A 181 8.75 4.66 -2.81
N THR A 182 8.27 3.73 -3.64
CA THR A 182 9.14 2.76 -4.31
C THR A 182 9.90 3.44 -5.46
N GLY A 183 10.76 2.67 -6.15
CA GLY A 183 11.39 3.17 -7.39
C GLY A 183 10.41 3.48 -8.52
N PHE A 184 9.17 2.98 -8.41
CA PHE A 184 8.09 3.17 -9.39
C PHE A 184 7.04 4.20 -8.94
N GLY A 185 7.18 4.77 -7.74
CA GLY A 185 6.19 5.69 -7.15
C GLY A 185 5.53 5.14 -5.88
N HIS A 186 4.49 5.83 -5.41
CA HIS A 186 3.64 5.36 -4.33
C HIS A 186 2.68 4.31 -4.86
N ILE A 187 2.71 3.13 -4.27
CA ILE A 187 1.83 2.02 -4.65
C ILE A 187 0.82 1.81 -3.52
N GLN A 188 -0.46 1.77 -3.88
CA GLN A 188 -1.56 1.59 -2.95
C GLN A 188 -2.50 0.50 -3.45
N PHE A 189 -2.97 -0.34 -2.54
CA PHE A 189 -3.99 -1.34 -2.77
C PHE A 189 -5.25 -0.88 -2.06
N LYS A 190 -6.39 -1.08 -2.71
CA LYS A 190 -7.70 -0.94 -2.11
C LYS A 190 -8.52 -2.17 -2.44
N LEU A 191 -9.11 -2.76 -1.40
CA LEU A 191 -9.80 -4.02 -1.42
C LEU A 191 -11.23 -3.84 -0.89
N PRO A 192 -12.18 -4.72 -1.25
CA PRO A 192 -13.46 -4.79 -0.57
C PRO A 192 -13.32 -5.42 0.83
N ALA A 193 -14.32 -5.20 1.68
CA ALA A 193 -14.43 -5.93 2.95
C ALA A 193 -14.60 -7.44 2.69
N GLY A 194 -13.88 -8.28 3.44
CA GLY A 194 -13.92 -9.74 3.24
C GLY A 194 -13.33 -10.19 1.90
N TYR A 195 -12.32 -9.47 1.41
CA TYR A 195 -11.67 -9.75 0.13
C TYR A 195 -11.22 -11.22 -0.02
N ASP A 196 -11.16 -11.65 -1.28
CA ASP A 196 -10.67 -12.97 -1.69
C ASP A 196 -9.12 -12.99 -1.65
N PRO A 197 -8.51 -13.85 -0.82
CA PRO A 197 -7.05 -14.00 -0.77
C PRO A 197 -6.42 -14.33 -2.12
N LYS A 198 -7.15 -14.96 -3.05
CA LYS A 198 -6.65 -15.27 -4.39
C LYS A 198 -6.45 -14.02 -5.23
N ILE A 199 -7.41 -13.08 -5.18
CA ILE A 199 -7.28 -11.81 -5.91
C ILE A 199 -6.17 -10.97 -5.29
N LEU A 200 -6.02 -11.00 -3.98
CA LEU A 200 -4.91 -10.35 -3.31
C LEU A 200 -3.55 -10.94 -3.73
N ALA A 201 -3.44 -12.26 -3.88
CA ALA A 201 -2.24 -12.89 -4.42
C ALA A 201 -1.98 -12.50 -5.89
N GLU A 202 -3.02 -12.26 -6.70
CA GLU A 202 -2.86 -11.67 -8.04
C GLU A 202 -2.31 -10.24 -7.95
N MET A 203 -2.78 -9.42 -7.00
CA MET A 203 -2.25 -8.06 -6.79
C MET A 203 -0.77 -8.09 -6.40
N ASP A 204 -0.39 -8.99 -5.49
CA ASP A 204 1.00 -9.19 -5.10
C ASP A 204 1.85 -9.66 -6.30
N ALA A 205 1.31 -10.51 -7.18
CA ALA A 205 1.97 -10.95 -8.41
C ALA A 205 2.14 -9.82 -9.45
N ILE A 206 1.17 -8.91 -9.57
CA ILE A 206 1.30 -7.71 -10.42
C ILE A 206 2.48 -6.85 -9.94
N ILE A 207 2.59 -6.61 -8.64
CA ILE A 207 3.72 -5.85 -8.07
C ILE A 207 5.04 -6.59 -8.27
N ALA A 208 5.06 -7.91 -8.09
CA ALA A 208 6.25 -8.73 -8.34
C ALA A 208 6.76 -8.61 -9.80
N SER A 209 5.83 -8.38 -10.73
CA SER A 209 6.13 -8.27 -12.17
C SER A 209 6.67 -6.91 -12.61
N LEU A 210 6.67 -5.90 -11.73
CA LEU A 210 7.14 -4.55 -12.08
C LEU A 210 8.61 -4.56 -12.49
N GLN A 211 8.88 -3.96 -13.65
CA GLN A 211 10.23 -3.82 -14.21
C GLN A 211 10.40 -2.40 -14.73
N SER A 212 11.60 -1.83 -14.54
CA SER A 212 11.95 -0.56 -15.17
C SER A 212 12.17 -0.79 -16.67
N ASP A 213 11.58 0.07 -17.49
CA ASP A 213 11.81 0.09 -18.94
C ASP A 213 13.17 0.72 -19.30
#